data_AF-A0A444YHR2-F1
#
_entry.id   AF-A0A444YHR2-F1
#
_cell.length_a   1.000
_cell.length_b   1.000
_cell.length_c   1.000
_cell.angle_alpha   90.00
_cell.angle_beta   90.00
_cell.angle_gamma   90.00
#
_symmetry.space_group_name_H-M   'P 1'
#
loop_
_entity.id
_entity.type
_entity.pdbx_description
1 polymer ?
#
loop_
_entity_poly.entity_id
_entity_poly.type
_entity_poly.pdbx_seq_one_letter_code
_entity_poly.pdbx_strand_id
1 'polypeptide(L)'
;MNSMVLKSFIGLRKSSSEPTHFAVHQKYATISFPQKLKVIAEKTSPKLQGRNLRVAIVGGGPAGGSAAETLAKGGIETFLIERKMDNCKPCGGAIPLCMVGEFDLPLDIIDRRVTKMKMISPSNVAVDIGRTLKPHEYIGMVRREVLDAYLRDRAKENGATIINGLFLKMDMPKDKNSPYVLHYSGYDGKTGGVGEKRTLEVDAVIGADGANSRVAKAIDAGDYEYAIAFQERIKIPDEKMVYYENLAEMYVGDDVSPDFYGWVFPKCDHVAVGTGTVTHKADIKKFQLATRKRAEDKIIGGKIIRVEAHPIPEHPRPRRQGGWPLWGMQPGM
;
A
#
# COMPACT_ATOMS: atom_id res chain seq x y z
N MET A 1 36.88 -43.00 -35.69
CA MET A 1 37.79 -42.81 -34.54
C MET A 1 37.99 -41.31 -34.36
N ASN A 2 37.69 -40.61 -33.27
CA ASN A 2 36.94 -40.89 -32.05
C ASN A 2 36.30 -39.56 -31.61
N SER A 3 35.03 -39.63 -31.25
CA SER A 3 34.25 -38.56 -30.62
C SER A 3 34.80 -38.25 -29.23
N MET A 4 35.07 -36.98 -28.90
CA MET A 4 35.32 -36.54 -27.52
C MET A 4 34.03 -35.97 -26.93
N VAL A 5 33.41 -36.80 -26.12
CA VAL A 5 32.24 -36.53 -25.28
C VAL A 5 32.60 -35.58 -24.14
N LEU A 6 31.88 -34.47 -24.00
CA LEU A 6 31.89 -33.64 -22.78
C LEU A 6 31.31 -34.44 -21.61
N LYS A 7 32.09 -34.60 -20.54
CA LYS A 7 31.63 -35.18 -19.27
C LYS A 7 30.88 -34.14 -18.45
N SER A 8 29.69 -34.52 -17.98
CA SER A 8 28.86 -33.81 -17.00
C SER A 8 29.57 -33.69 -15.65
N PHE A 9 29.63 -32.49 -15.08
CA PHE A 9 30.13 -32.26 -13.73
C PHE A 9 28.99 -32.48 -12.72
N ILE A 10 29.11 -33.53 -11.90
CA ILE A 10 28.25 -33.85 -10.76
C ILE A 10 29.08 -33.71 -9.49
N GLY A 11 28.57 -32.93 -8.54
CA GLY A 11 28.70 -33.06 -7.08
C GLY A 11 30.07 -33.35 -6.44
N LEU A 12 30.55 -32.41 -5.61
CA LEU A 12 31.45 -32.72 -4.49
C LEU A 12 30.74 -32.42 -3.16
N ARG A 13 30.03 -33.42 -2.64
CA ARG A 13 29.78 -33.59 -1.19
C ARG A 13 31.09 -34.06 -0.58
N LYS A 14 31.69 -33.28 0.31
CA LYS A 14 32.67 -33.80 1.28
C LYS A 14 31.91 -34.16 2.56
N SER A 15 31.97 -35.45 2.91
CA SER A 15 31.58 -36.00 4.20
C SER A 15 32.78 -35.94 5.16
N SER A 16 32.58 -35.38 6.34
CA SER A 16 33.39 -35.70 7.53
C SER A 16 32.53 -35.55 8.79
N SER A 17 32.87 -36.36 9.79
CA SER A 17 32.03 -37.01 10.79
C SER A 17 31.96 -36.31 12.16
N GLU A 18 30.74 -36.31 12.73
CA GLU A 18 30.34 -36.30 14.17
C GLU A 18 30.61 -35.06 15.05
N PRO A 19 29.85 -34.85 16.17
CA PRO A 19 28.79 -35.69 16.76
C PRO A 19 27.40 -35.03 16.83
N THR A 20 26.37 -35.87 16.81
CA THR A 20 24.96 -35.52 17.06
C THR A 20 24.74 -35.11 18.50
N HIS A 21 24.61 -33.81 18.75
CA HIS A 21 23.90 -33.27 19.91
C HIS A 21 22.89 -32.21 19.44
N PHE A 22 21.82 -32.04 20.23
CA PHE A 22 20.60 -31.26 19.98
C PHE A 22 19.43 -32.01 19.33
N ALA A 23 18.92 -33.02 20.04
CA ALA A 23 17.49 -33.20 20.13
C ALA A 23 16.91 -32.10 21.05
N VAL A 24 16.61 -30.93 20.50
CA VAL A 24 15.61 -30.03 21.09
C VAL A 24 14.36 -30.17 20.25
N HIS A 25 13.36 -30.87 20.80
CA HIS A 25 11.99 -30.81 20.31
C HIS A 25 11.48 -29.37 20.44
N GLN A 26 11.81 -28.52 19.47
CA GLN A 26 11.03 -27.32 19.24
C GLN A 26 9.72 -27.80 18.62
N LYS A 27 8.68 -27.87 19.45
CA LYS A 27 7.30 -27.99 18.97
C LYS A 27 7.12 -26.85 17.96
N TYR A 28 7.12 -27.17 16.67
CA TYR A 28 6.58 -26.27 15.67
C TYR A 28 5.15 -26.01 16.12
N ALA A 29 4.89 -24.80 16.62
CA ALA A 29 3.55 -24.35 16.86
C ALA A 29 2.82 -24.54 15.54
N THR A 30 1.83 -25.43 15.53
CA THR A 30 0.90 -25.57 14.44
C THR A 30 0.36 -24.17 14.18
N ILE A 31 0.73 -23.59 13.04
CA ILE A 31 0.21 -22.31 12.61
C ILE A 31 -1.28 -22.55 12.41
N SER A 32 -2.06 -22.20 13.43
CA SER A 32 -3.50 -22.07 13.35
C SER A 32 -3.77 -20.97 12.33
N PHE A 33 -4.07 -21.36 11.10
CA PHE A 33 -4.69 -20.45 10.14
C PHE A 33 -5.89 -19.80 10.83
N PRO A 34 -6.00 -18.46 10.87
CA PRO A 34 -7.19 -17.83 11.41
C PRO A 34 -8.39 -18.42 10.68
N GLN A 35 -9.41 -18.83 11.44
CA GLN A 35 -10.62 -19.44 10.93
C GLN A 35 -11.08 -18.68 9.67
N LYS A 36 -11.32 -19.41 8.58
CA LYS A 36 -11.93 -18.83 7.37
C LYS A 36 -13.17 -18.06 7.82
N LEU A 37 -13.08 -16.73 7.74
CA LEU A 37 -14.20 -15.86 8.00
C LEU A 37 -15.35 -16.28 7.07
N LYS A 38 -16.40 -16.82 7.66
CA LYS A 38 -17.62 -17.18 6.93
C LYS A 38 -18.57 -15.99 7.03
N VAL A 39 -18.55 -15.12 6.02
CA VAL A 39 -19.56 -14.05 5.90
C VAL A 39 -20.84 -14.70 5.41
N ILE A 40 -21.80 -14.87 6.32
CA ILE A 40 -23.14 -15.32 5.97
C ILE A 40 -24.00 -14.06 5.87
N ALA A 41 -24.30 -13.63 4.64
CA ALA A 41 -25.40 -12.70 4.42
C ALA A 41 -26.70 -13.47 4.69
N GLU A 42 -27.10 -13.54 5.95
CA GLU A 42 -28.31 -14.27 6.31
C GLU A 42 -29.52 -13.41 5.92
N LYS A 43 -30.40 -13.96 5.08
CA LYS A 43 -31.67 -13.33 4.67
C LYS A 43 -32.55 -12.95 5.89
N THR A 44 -32.26 -13.54 7.05
CA THR A 44 -32.90 -13.38 8.36
C THR A 44 -32.23 -12.32 9.24
N SER A 45 -31.13 -11.69 8.79
CA SER A 45 -30.51 -10.59 9.53
C SER A 45 -31.58 -9.52 9.82
N PRO A 46 -31.74 -9.05 11.06
CA PRO A 46 -32.74 -8.05 11.39
C PRO A 46 -32.59 -6.82 10.48
N LYS A 47 -33.63 -6.51 9.72
CA LYS A 47 -33.64 -5.30 8.90
C LYS A 47 -33.78 -4.09 9.82
N LEU A 48 -32.94 -3.08 9.62
CA LEU A 48 -33.15 -1.78 10.23
C LEU A 48 -34.49 -1.21 9.73
N GLN A 49 -35.34 -0.80 10.65
CA GLN A 49 -36.64 -0.21 10.32
C GLN A 49 -36.50 1.30 10.13
N GLY A 50 -37.02 1.83 9.03
CA GLY A 50 -37.14 3.27 8.80
C GLY A 50 -35.85 4.02 8.44
N ARG A 51 -34.70 3.33 8.32
CA ARG A 51 -33.42 3.95 7.90
C ARG A 51 -32.46 2.95 7.27
N ASN A 52 -31.48 3.47 6.55
CA ASN A 52 -30.37 2.69 6.02
C ASN A 52 -29.35 2.34 7.11
N LEU A 53 -28.52 1.33 6.83
CA LEU A 53 -27.33 1.04 7.63
C LEU A 53 -26.37 2.23 7.51
N ARG A 54 -25.82 2.67 8.64
CA ARG A 54 -24.83 3.74 8.71
C ARG A 54 -23.44 3.15 8.90
N VAL A 55 -22.50 3.48 8.01
CA VAL A 55 -21.13 2.98 8.07
C VAL A 55 -20.15 4.13 7.97
N ALA A 56 -19.22 4.21 8.93
CA ALA A 56 -18.09 5.15 8.86
C ALA A 56 -16.83 4.44 8.35
N ILE A 57 -16.17 5.01 7.37
CA ILE A 57 -14.84 4.63 6.88
C ILE A 57 -13.86 5.68 7.37
N VAL A 58 -12.83 5.26 8.09
CA VAL A 58 -11.78 6.15 8.59
C VAL A 58 -10.55 5.98 7.71
N GLY A 59 -10.19 7.03 6.97
CA GLY A 59 -9.10 7.05 5.99
C GLY A 59 -9.61 7.04 4.54
N GLY A 60 -9.14 8.00 3.74
CA GLY A 60 -9.57 8.24 2.36
C GLY A 60 -8.52 7.92 1.29
N GLY A 61 -7.62 6.97 1.58
CA GLY A 61 -6.75 6.36 0.55
C GLY A 61 -7.50 5.34 -0.31
N PRO A 62 -6.82 4.55 -1.17
CA PRO A 62 -7.46 3.66 -2.12
C PRO A 62 -8.43 2.67 -1.48
N ALA A 63 -8.01 2.01 -0.39
CA ALA A 63 -8.87 1.07 0.33
C ALA A 63 -10.15 1.75 0.87
N GLY A 64 -10.02 2.95 1.45
CA GLY A 64 -11.15 3.67 2.02
C GLY A 64 -12.08 4.26 0.97
N GLY A 65 -11.54 4.84 -0.11
CA GLY A 65 -12.30 5.36 -1.24
C GLY A 65 -13.11 4.26 -1.92
N SER A 66 -12.46 3.13 -2.25
CA SER A 66 -13.13 1.98 -2.88
C SER A 66 -14.20 1.36 -1.96
N ALA A 67 -13.94 1.26 -0.66
CA ALA A 67 -14.93 0.78 0.31
C ALA A 67 -16.14 1.73 0.39
N ALA A 68 -15.91 3.03 0.47
CA ALA A 68 -16.97 4.02 0.53
C ALA A 68 -17.83 4.04 -0.74
N GLU A 69 -17.20 3.95 -1.92
CA GLU A 69 -17.93 3.83 -3.20
C GLU A 69 -18.81 2.58 -3.23
N THR A 70 -18.25 1.43 -2.85
CA THR A 70 -18.97 0.14 -2.86
C THR A 70 -20.20 0.18 -1.95
N LEU A 71 -20.03 0.72 -0.73
CA LEU A 71 -21.12 0.82 0.24
C LEU A 71 -22.20 1.81 -0.22
N ALA A 72 -21.80 2.97 -0.74
CA ALA A 72 -22.73 3.98 -1.23
C ALA A 72 -23.55 3.47 -2.42
N LYS A 73 -22.92 2.78 -3.39
CA LYS A 73 -23.60 2.06 -4.49
C LYS A 73 -24.60 1.02 -3.98
N GLY A 74 -24.30 0.38 -2.85
CA GLY A 74 -25.19 -0.57 -2.19
C GLY A 74 -26.36 0.05 -1.41
N GLY A 75 -26.52 1.39 -1.42
CA GLY A 75 -27.58 2.10 -0.71
C GLY A 75 -27.33 2.27 0.79
N ILE A 76 -26.10 2.06 1.26
CA ILE A 76 -25.70 2.23 2.65
C ILE A 76 -25.39 3.70 2.92
N GLU A 77 -25.89 4.24 4.04
CA GLU A 77 -25.58 5.60 4.47
C GLU A 77 -24.10 5.66 4.90
N THR A 78 -23.28 6.22 4.04
CA THR A 78 -21.83 6.03 4.08
C THR A 78 -21.13 7.33 4.42
N PHE A 79 -20.25 7.31 5.42
CA PHE A 79 -19.44 8.45 5.83
C PHE A 79 -17.96 8.11 5.66
N LEU A 80 -17.18 8.92 4.95
CA LEU A 80 -15.73 8.77 4.83
C LEU A 80 -15.02 9.93 5.53
N ILE A 81 -14.19 9.65 6.52
CA ILE A 81 -13.42 10.64 7.27
C ILE A 81 -11.97 10.60 6.80
N GLU A 82 -11.49 11.68 6.17
CA GLU A 82 -10.08 11.84 5.78
C GLU A 82 -9.52 13.15 6.35
N ARG A 83 -8.32 13.07 6.91
CA ARG A 83 -7.65 14.20 7.57
C ARG A 83 -7.03 15.18 6.56
N LYS A 84 -6.43 14.67 5.49
CA LYS A 84 -5.63 15.44 4.54
C LYS A 84 -6.08 15.16 3.12
N MET A 85 -6.99 16.00 2.62
CA MET A 85 -7.50 15.87 1.24
C MET A 85 -6.45 16.15 0.18
N ASP A 86 -5.45 16.97 0.51
CA ASP A 86 -4.38 17.46 -0.37
C ASP A 86 -3.08 16.66 -0.29
N ASN A 87 -2.98 15.71 0.65
CA ASN A 87 -1.74 14.99 0.92
C ASN A 87 -1.95 13.49 1.03
N CYS A 88 -1.29 12.74 0.16
CA CYS A 88 -1.33 11.29 0.12
C CYS A 88 -0.14 10.63 0.82
N LYS A 89 -0.27 9.31 1.11
CA LYS A 89 0.86 8.47 1.52
C LYS A 89 1.88 8.37 0.35
N PRO A 90 3.18 8.51 0.62
CA PRO A 90 4.24 8.25 -0.35
C PRO A 90 4.16 6.83 -0.92
N CYS A 91 4.28 6.72 -2.24
CA CYS A 91 4.14 5.46 -2.96
C CYS A 91 4.89 5.53 -4.29
N GLY A 92 5.49 4.41 -4.70
CA GLY A 92 6.06 4.26 -6.04
C GLY A 92 4.99 4.27 -7.14
N GLY A 93 3.73 4.04 -6.80
CA GLY A 93 2.57 4.23 -7.68
C GLY A 93 2.45 3.23 -8.82
N ALA A 94 3.10 2.06 -8.72
CA ALA A 94 2.92 0.97 -9.67
C ALA A 94 1.65 0.18 -9.33
N ILE A 95 0.72 0.05 -10.27
CA ILE A 95 -0.50 -0.76 -10.16
C ILE A 95 -0.58 -1.75 -11.33
N PRO A 96 -0.89 -3.03 -11.07
CA PRO A 96 -1.01 -4.02 -12.15
C PRO A 96 -2.28 -3.77 -12.98
N LEU A 97 -2.27 -4.19 -14.25
CA LEU A 97 -3.40 -3.99 -15.16
C LEU A 97 -4.71 -4.60 -14.64
N CYS A 98 -4.65 -5.73 -13.92
CA CYS A 98 -5.84 -6.33 -13.31
C CYS A 98 -6.54 -5.37 -12.34
N MET A 99 -5.79 -4.57 -11.58
CA MET A 99 -6.35 -3.58 -10.63
C MET A 99 -6.94 -2.38 -11.36
N VAL A 100 -6.37 -1.99 -12.51
CA VAL A 100 -6.96 -0.95 -13.37
C VAL A 100 -8.35 -1.37 -13.81
N GLY A 101 -8.51 -2.63 -14.25
CA GLY A 101 -9.81 -3.18 -14.63
C GLY A 101 -10.76 -3.41 -13.45
N GLU A 102 -10.27 -3.98 -12.34
CA GLU A 102 -11.09 -4.32 -11.17
C GLU A 102 -11.74 -3.09 -10.54
N PHE A 103 -11.05 -1.94 -10.51
CA PHE A 103 -11.58 -0.69 -9.96
C PHE A 103 -12.18 0.24 -11.03
N ASP A 104 -12.26 -0.20 -12.29
CA ASP A 104 -12.74 0.61 -13.41
C ASP A 104 -12.05 1.99 -13.47
N LEU A 105 -10.71 1.96 -13.44
CA LEU A 105 -9.89 3.15 -13.42
C LEU A 105 -9.75 3.71 -14.85
N PRO A 106 -10.00 5.00 -15.05
CA PRO A 106 -9.92 5.62 -16.36
C PRO A 106 -8.45 5.73 -16.76
N LEU A 107 -8.19 5.68 -18.06
CA LEU A 107 -6.81 5.58 -18.54
C LEU A 107 -6.02 6.88 -18.41
N ASP A 108 -6.69 8.00 -18.16
CA ASP A 108 -6.12 9.34 -17.98
C ASP A 108 -5.50 9.55 -16.59
N ILE A 109 -5.93 8.82 -15.57
CA ILE A 109 -5.26 8.84 -14.26
C ILE A 109 -3.97 8.01 -14.23
N ILE A 110 -3.72 7.23 -15.29
CA ILE A 110 -2.48 6.47 -15.49
C ILE A 110 -1.45 7.37 -16.17
N ASP A 111 -0.55 7.96 -15.39
CA ASP A 111 0.48 8.87 -15.89
C ASP A 111 1.42 8.20 -16.92
N ARG A 112 1.78 6.92 -16.69
CA ARG A 112 2.62 6.12 -17.62
C ARG A 112 2.19 4.67 -17.68
N ARG A 113 2.37 4.05 -18.84
CA ARG A 113 2.17 2.61 -19.07
C ARG A 113 3.53 1.94 -19.23
N VAL A 114 4.02 1.34 -18.16
CA VAL A 114 5.33 0.69 -18.15
C VAL A 114 5.20 -0.71 -18.73
N THR A 115 5.88 -0.94 -19.85
CA THR A 115 5.95 -2.23 -20.55
C THR A 115 7.34 -2.86 -20.47
N LYS A 116 8.33 -2.12 -19.95
CA LYS A 116 9.70 -2.57 -19.76
C LYS A 116 10.11 -2.36 -18.32
N MET A 117 10.74 -3.36 -17.72
CA MET A 117 11.37 -3.24 -16.42
C MET A 117 12.85 -3.63 -16.55
N LYS A 118 13.77 -2.87 -15.97
CA LYS A 118 15.17 -3.28 -15.85
C LYS A 118 15.48 -3.61 -14.41
N MET A 119 16.10 -4.77 -14.18
CA MET A 119 16.76 -5.08 -12.93
C MET A 119 18.27 -4.86 -13.09
N ILE A 120 18.84 -4.05 -12.20
CA ILE A 120 20.24 -3.63 -12.26
C ILE A 120 20.99 -4.26 -11.08
N SER A 121 21.95 -5.14 -11.39
CA SER A 121 22.78 -5.86 -10.41
C SER A 121 23.74 -4.93 -9.66
N PRO A 122 24.39 -5.35 -8.54
CA PRO A 122 25.37 -4.51 -7.84
C PRO A 122 26.55 -4.06 -8.70
N SER A 123 26.90 -4.85 -9.73
CA SER A 123 27.92 -4.53 -10.74
C SER A 123 27.42 -3.63 -11.87
N ASN A 124 26.22 -3.05 -11.75
CA ASN A 124 25.54 -2.22 -12.73
C ASN A 124 25.24 -2.89 -14.08
N VAL A 125 25.18 -4.23 -14.10
CA VAL A 125 24.68 -4.97 -15.26
C VAL A 125 23.15 -4.95 -15.23
N ALA A 126 22.53 -4.49 -16.32
CA ALA A 126 21.08 -4.41 -16.45
C ALA A 126 20.54 -5.63 -17.22
N VAL A 127 19.46 -6.20 -16.70
CA VAL A 127 18.69 -7.27 -17.35
C VAL A 127 17.24 -6.81 -17.52
N ASP A 128 16.68 -7.05 -18.71
CA ASP A 128 15.29 -6.75 -18.98
C ASP A 128 14.37 -7.81 -18.34
N ILE A 129 13.41 -7.35 -17.55
CA ILE A 129 12.31 -8.11 -16.99
C ILE A 129 11.01 -7.70 -17.71
N GLY A 130 10.11 -8.66 -17.94
CA GLY A 130 8.82 -8.40 -18.57
C GLY A 130 8.75 -8.66 -20.07
N ARG A 131 9.73 -9.36 -20.65
CA ARG A 131 9.66 -9.86 -22.05
C ARG A 131 8.51 -10.84 -22.31
N THR A 132 7.80 -11.25 -21.25
CA THR A 132 6.63 -12.13 -21.29
C THR A 132 5.31 -11.39 -21.31
N LEU A 133 5.30 -10.05 -21.19
CA LEU A 133 4.06 -9.26 -21.25
C LEU A 133 3.46 -9.35 -22.65
N LYS A 134 2.14 -9.54 -22.72
CA LYS A 134 1.40 -9.44 -23.98
C LYS A 134 1.38 -7.98 -24.45
N PRO A 135 1.16 -7.71 -25.76
CA PRO A 135 1.19 -6.34 -26.30
C PRO A 135 0.27 -5.32 -25.61
N HIS A 136 -0.82 -5.77 -24.98
CA HIS A 136 -1.77 -4.92 -24.25
C HIS A 136 -1.52 -4.85 -22.73
N GLU A 137 -0.56 -5.64 -22.21
CA GLU A 137 -0.27 -5.71 -20.78
C GLU A 137 0.76 -4.64 -20.39
N TYR A 138 0.50 -3.94 -19.29
CA TYR A 138 1.39 -2.93 -18.74
C TYR A 138 1.22 -2.81 -17.23
N ILE A 139 2.21 -2.19 -16.57
CA ILE A 139 2.10 -1.71 -15.20
C ILE A 139 1.71 -0.24 -15.26
N GLY A 140 0.55 0.10 -14.70
CA GLY A 140 0.09 1.47 -14.61
C GLY A 140 0.90 2.24 -13.58
N MET A 141 1.40 3.40 -13.95
CA MET A 141 2.06 4.31 -13.03
C MET A 141 1.11 5.46 -12.69
N VAL A 142 0.76 5.58 -11.42
CA VAL A 142 -0.16 6.61 -10.92
C VAL A 142 0.52 7.52 -9.91
N ARG A 143 -0.04 8.71 -9.73
CA ARG A 143 0.16 9.58 -8.58
C ARG A 143 -0.94 9.34 -7.55
N ARG A 144 -0.56 9.15 -6.29
CA ARG A 144 -1.51 8.86 -5.21
C ARG A 144 -2.46 10.02 -4.93
N GLU A 145 -2.02 11.27 -5.11
CA GLU A 145 -2.89 12.43 -4.98
C GLU A 145 -4.02 12.44 -6.02
N VAL A 146 -3.78 11.94 -7.24
CA VAL A 146 -4.79 11.85 -8.31
C VAL A 146 -5.70 10.64 -8.08
N LEU A 147 -5.12 9.46 -7.84
CA LEU A 147 -5.89 8.24 -7.61
C LEU A 147 -6.79 8.34 -6.37
N ASP A 148 -6.24 8.84 -5.26
CA ASP A 148 -7.00 8.92 -4.00
C ASP A 148 -8.13 9.95 -4.11
N ALA A 149 -7.91 11.07 -4.81
CA ALA A 149 -8.96 12.06 -5.09
C ALA A 149 -10.06 11.45 -5.97
N TYR A 150 -9.69 10.81 -7.08
CA TYR A 150 -10.63 10.16 -8.00
C TYR A 150 -11.55 9.15 -7.28
N LEU A 151 -10.98 8.29 -6.42
CA LEU A 151 -11.77 7.30 -5.68
C LEU A 151 -12.70 7.94 -4.65
N ARG A 152 -12.29 9.04 -4.00
CA ARG A 152 -13.16 9.79 -3.08
C ARG A 152 -14.28 10.52 -3.80
N ASP A 153 -13.98 11.11 -4.96
CA ASP A 153 -14.96 11.83 -5.76
C ASP A 153 -16.01 10.85 -6.31
N ARG A 154 -15.59 9.68 -6.81
CA ARG A 154 -16.52 8.60 -7.15
C ARG A 154 -17.38 8.15 -6.00
N ALA A 155 -16.82 7.97 -4.81
CA ALA A 155 -17.60 7.61 -3.64
C ALA A 155 -18.67 8.68 -3.34
N LYS A 156 -18.29 9.96 -3.43
CA LYS A 156 -19.20 11.10 -3.24
C LYS A 156 -20.32 11.14 -4.29
N GLU A 157 -20.00 10.94 -5.57
CA GLU A 157 -20.97 10.87 -6.67
C GLU A 157 -22.01 9.76 -6.47
N ASN A 158 -21.61 8.66 -5.82
CA ASN A 158 -22.51 7.56 -5.46
C ASN A 158 -23.26 7.76 -4.13
N GLY A 159 -23.10 8.92 -3.47
CA GLY A 159 -23.86 9.29 -2.27
C GLY A 159 -23.10 9.17 -0.95
N ALA A 160 -21.79 8.88 -0.95
CA ALA A 160 -21.01 8.91 0.29
C ALA A 160 -20.81 10.35 0.79
N THR A 161 -20.97 10.56 2.10
CA THR A 161 -20.66 11.82 2.76
C THR A 161 -19.17 11.88 3.09
N ILE A 162 -18.43 12.72 2.38
CA ILE A 162 -17.00 12.92 2.60
C ILE A 162 -16.78 14.01 3.66
N ILE A 163 -16.14 13.64 4.76
CA ILE A 163 -15.84 14.50 5.91
C ILE A 163 -14.34 14.78 5.92
N ASN A 164 -13.97 16.05 5.77
CA ASN A 164 -12.61 16.50 6.03
C ASN A 164 -12.41 16.61 7.55
N GLY A 165 -11.66 15.70 8.14
CA GLY A 165 -11.46 15.68 9.59
C GLY A 165 -10.48 14.63 10.09
N LEU A 166 -9.92 14.88 11.26
CA LEU A 166 -9.04 13.94 11.95
C LEU A 166 -9.85 13.07 12.92
N PHE A 167 -9.94 11.78 12.65
CA PHE A 167 -10.47 10.80 13.61
C PHE A 167 -9.61 10.75 14.87
N LEU A 168 -10.23 10.84 16.05
CA LEU A 168 -9.55 10.87 17.35
C LEU A 168 -9.64 9.52 18.07
N LYS A 169 -10.87 9.05 18.27
CA LYS A 169 -11.20 7.78 18.94
C LYS A 169 -12.61 7.33 18.57
N MET A 170 -12.98 6.12 18.95
CA MET A 170 -14.37 5.68 18.94
C MET A 170 -14.72 5.04 20.27
N ASP A 171 -15.96 5.21 20.71
CA ASP A 171 -16.53 4.46 21.83
C ASP A 171 -17.24 3.22 21.28
N MET A 172 -17.01 2.07 21.94
CA MET A 172 -17.61 0.80 21.54
C MET A 172 -19.10 0.75 21.93
N PRO A 173 -19.95 0.02 21.17
CA PRO A 173 -21.34 -0.22 21.53
C PRO A 173 -21.46 -0.81 22.93
N LYS A 174 -22.44 -0.31 23.70
CA LYS A 174 -22.75 -0.85 25.04
C LYS A 174 -23.46 -2.21 24.96
N ASP A 175 -24.21 -2.43 23.89
CA ASP A 175 -24.94 -3.65 23.57
C ASP A 175 -25.03 -3.83 22.03
N LYS A 176 -25.69 -4.90 21.58
CA LYS A 176 -25.78 -5.28 20.15
C LYS A 176 -26.53 -4.27 19.27
N ASN A 177 -27.38 -3.42 19.85
CA ASN A 177 -28.22 -2.48 19.13
C ASN A 177 -27.75 -1.02 19.29
N SER A 178 -26.76 -0.79 20.15
CA SER A 178 -26.13 0.52 20.35
C SER A 178 -25.17 0.87 19.20
N PRO A 179 -25.08 2.15 18.80
CA PRO A 179 -24.15 2.56 17.76
C PRO A 179 -22.70 2.63 18.27
N TYR A 180 -21.76 2.60 17.34
CA TYR A 180 -20.42 3.14 17.54
C TYR A 180 -20.50 4.67 17.57
N VAL A 181 -19.76 5.31 18.47
CA VAL A 181 -19.66 6.79 18.52
C VAL A 181 -18.25 7.19 18.15
N LEU A 182 -18.07 7.73 16.94
CA LEU A 182 -16.79 8.24 16.48
C LEU A 182 -16.61 9.67 16.95
N HIS A 183 -15.43 9.98 17.46
CA HIS A 183 -15.01 11.33 17.84
C HIS A 183 -13.98 11.79 16.83
N TYR A 184 -14.21 12.94 16.19
CA TYR A 184 -13.31 13.50 15.19
C TYR A 184 -13.19 15.01 15.34
N SER A 185 -12.11 15.57 14.80
CA SER A 185 -11.90 17.01 14.67
C SER A 185 -12.20 17.40 13.22
N GLY A 186 -13.35 18.05 12.97
CA GLY A 186 -13.81 18.44 11.64
C GLY A 186 -13.15 19.73 11.16
N TYR A 187 -12.80 19.78 9.88
CA TYR A 187 -12.22 20.94 9.22
C TYR A 187 -13.23 21.53 8.24
N ASP A 188 -13.65 22.78 8.47
CA ASP A 188 -14.64 23.49 7.66
C ASP A 188 -14.00 24.36 6.54
N GLY A 189 -12.68 24.30 6.40
CA GLY A 189 -11.91 25.05 5.40
C GLY A 189 -11.85 26.56 5.68
N LYS A 190 -12.40 27.07 6.79
CA LYS A 190 -12.53 28.51 7.04
C LYS A 190 -11.47 29.10 7.96
N THR A 191 -10.71 28.31 8.71
CA THR A 191 -9.64 28.85 9.57
C THR A 191 -8.49 27.89 9.75
N GLY A 192 -7.27 28.40 9.54
CA GLY A 192 -6.04 27.70 9.84
C GLY A 192 -5.93 27.37 11.33
N GLY A 193 -6.04 26.08 11.66
CA GLY A 193 -5.26 25.48 12.74
C GLY A 193 -5.98 24.50 13.66
N VAL A 194 -7.26 24.67 13.99
CA VAL A 194 -7.92 23.83 15.00
C VAL A 194 -9.30 23.41 14.51
N GLY A 195 -9.46 22.12 14.20
CA GLY A 195 -10.75 21.57 13.82
C GLY A 195 -11.69 21.42 15.01
N GLU A 196 -12.99 21.57 14.77
CA GLU A 196 -14.02 21.48 15.79
C GLU A 196 -14.25 20.02 16.20
N LYS A 197 -14.33 19.75 17.52
CA LYS A 197 -14.65 18.41 18.00
C LYS A 197 -16.11 18.08 17.70
N ARG A 198 -16.33 16.98 16.99
CA ARG A 198 -17.65 16.48 16.61
C ARG A 198 -17.76 14.99 16.87
N THR A 199 -18.99 14.52 16.94
CA THR A 199 -19.32 13.10 17.07
C THR A 199 -20.13 12.61 15.87
N LEU A 200 -20.04 11.32 15.58
CA LEU A 200 -20.84 10.65 14.55
C LEU A 200 -21.24 9.26 15.06
N GLU A 201 -22.53 8.97 15.06
CA GLU A 201 -23.06 7.65 15.40
C GLU A 201 -23.26 6.79 14.16
N VAL A 202 -22.71 5.58 14.17
CA VAL A 202 -22.83 4.62 13.06
C VAL A 202 -23.05 3.21 13.57
N ASP A 203 -23.53 2.34 12.70
CA ASP A 203 -23.80 0.93 13.03
C ASP A 203 -22.56 0.05 12.79
N ALA A 204 -21.64 0.48 11.93
CA ALA A 204 -20.38 -0.20 11.66
C ALA A 204 -19.24 0.79 11.35
N VAL A 205 -18.01 0.35 11.58
CA VAL A 205 -16.80 1.13 11.30
C VAL A 205 -15.83 0.32 10.44
N ILE A 206 -15.28 0.97 9.42
CA ILE A 206 -14.18 0.47 8.61
C ILE A 206 -12.91 1.26 8.88
N GLY A 207 -11.90 0.59 9.44
CA GLY A 207 -10.57 1.17 9.62
C GLY A 207 -9.74 1.03 8.36
N ALA A 208 -9.50 2.14 7.66
CA ALA A 208 -8.69 2.26 6.45
C ALA A 208 -7.64 3.39 6.56
N ASP A 209 -7.27 3.77 7.79
CA ASP A 209 -6.41 4.90 8.15
C ASP A 209 -4.91 4.56 8.19
N GLY A 210 -4.54 3.53 7.44
CA GLY A 210 -3.17 3.19 7.09
C GLY A 210 -2.33 2.61 8.23
N ALA A 211 -1.01 2.68 8.06
CA ALA A 211 -0.01 2.03 8.91
C ALA A 211 -0.12 2.45 10.39
N ASN A 212 -0.46 3.73 10.63
CA ASN A 212 -0.59 4.31 11.98
C ASN A 212 -2.05 4.33 12.48
N SER A 213 -2.87 3.37 12.00
CA SER A 213 -4.31 3.31 12.25
C SER A 213 -4.69 3.46 13.73
N ARG A 214 -5.54 4.45 14.02
CA ARG A 214 -6.17 4.66 15.32
C ARG A 214 -7.33 3.70 15.53
N VAL A 215 -8.04 3.35 14.46
CA VAL A 215 -9.11 2.33 14.53
C VAL A 215 -8.54 0.98 14.93
N ALA A 216 -7.40 0.57 14.33
CA ALA A 216 -6.71 -0.67 14.68
C ALA A 216 -6.28 -0.69 16.16
N LYS A 217 -5.79 0.44 16.69
CA LYS A 217 -5.45 0.55 18.11
C LYS A 217 -6.68 0.44 19.01
N ALA A 218 -7.81 1.05 18.63
CA ALA A 218 -9.04 1.02 19.41
C ALA A 218 -9.65 -0.39 19.53
N ILE A 219 -9.38 -1.29 18.58
CA ILE A 219 -9.82 -2.70 18.64
C ILE A 219 -8.72 -3.66 19.11
N ASP A 220 -7.58 -3.15 19.55
CA ASP A 220 -6.41 -3.94 19.91
C ASP A 220 -6.02 -4.93 18.78
N ALA A 221 -5.83 -4.41 17.57
CA ALA A 221 -5.60 -5.23 16.38
C ALA A 221 -4.26 -6.03 16.41
N GLY A 222 -3.41 -5.78 17.40
CA GLY A 222 -2.03 -6.27 17.47
C GLY A 222 -1.08 -5.48 16.57
N ASP A 223 0.22 -5.67 16.77
CA ASP A 223 1.29 -5.05 15.99
C ASP A 223 1.56 -5.81 14.68
N TYR A 224 2.40 -5.20 13.83
CA TYR A 224 2.82 -5.75 12.55
C TYR A 224 4.26 -5.32 12.25
N GLU A 225 4.96 -6.15 11.47
CA GLU A 225 6.28 -5.83 10.96
C GLU A 225 6.17 -4.95 9.70
N TYR A 226 7.13 -4.03 9.56
CA TYR A 226 7.11 -3.07 8.48
C TYR A 226 8.50 -2.69 7.98
N ALA A 227 8.58 -2.51 6.66
CA ALA A 227 9.65 -1.80 5.99
C ALA A 227 9.45 -0.29 6.11
N ILE A 228 10.53 0.49 6.14
CA ILE A 228 10.45 1.92 5.85
C ILE A 228 10.82 2.09 4.39
N ALA A 229 9.95 2.75 3.63
CA ALA A 229 10.26 3.26 2.30
C ALA A 229 10.58 4.74 2.36
N PHE A 230 11.57 5.16 1.58
CA PHE A 230 11.96 6.55 1.38
C PHE A 230 12.05 6.83 -0.10
N GLN A 231 11.53 7.96 -0.55
CA GLN A 231 11.60 8.35 -1.95
C GLN A 231 11.72 9.86 -2.14
N GLU A 232 12.30 10.22 -3.27
CA GLU A 232 12.37 11.57 -3.80
C GLU A 232 11.63 11.60 -5.12
N ARG A 233 10.77 12.61 -5.30
CA ARG A 233 10.23 12.94 -6.61
C ARG A 233 11.20 13.91 -7.28
N ILE A 234 11.74 13.53 -8.42
CA ILE A 234 12.77 14.27 -9.14
C ILE A 234 12.22 14.64 -10.51
N LYS A 235 11.92 15.93 -10.71
CA LYS A 235 11.56 16.46 -12.03
C LYS A 235 12.81 16.51 -12.88
N ILE A 236 12.83 15.78 -13.98
CA ILE A 236 13.99 15.67 -14.88
C ILE A 236 13.68 16.36 -16.22
N PRO A 237 14.70 16.75 -17.00
CA PRO A 237 14.48 17.33 -18.34
C PRO A 237 13.64 16.43 -19.24
N ASP A 238 12.85 17.04 -20.15
CA ASP A 238 11.96 16.29 -21.03
C ASP A 238 12.73 15.31 -21.93
N GLU A 239 13.94 15.66 -22.39
CA GLU A 239 14.77 14.73 -23.16
C GLU A 239 15.19 13.48 -22.37
N LYS A 240 15.29 13.59 -21.03
CA LYS A 240 15.58 12.45 -20.14
C LYS A 240 14.32 11.63 -19.85
N MET A 241 13.15 12.26 -19.81
CA MET A 241 11.87 11.55 -19.65
C MET A 241 11.59 10.57 -20.80
N VAL A 242 12.14 10.80 -22.00
CA VAL A 242 12.02 9.86 -23.13
C VAL A 242 12.55 8.47 -22.78
N TYR A 243 13.66 8.38 -22.03
CA TYR A 243 14.20 7.09 -21.56
C TYR A 243 13.21 6.33 -20.66
N TYR A 244 12.41 7.08 -19.90
CA TYR A 244 11.46 6.61 -18.91
C TYR A 244 10.00 6.59 -19.40
N GLU A 245 9.78 6.72 -20.71
CA GLU A 245 8.43 6.77 -21.31
C GLU A 245 7.59 5.52 -20.96
N ASN A 246 8.20 4.34 -21.06
CA ASN A 246 7.58 3.04 -20.77
C ASN A 246 8.48 2.09 -19.96
N LEU A 247 9.51 2.65 -19.31
CA LEU A 247 10.54 1.91 -18.59
C LEU A 247 10.54 2.25 -17.10
N ALA A 248 10.62 1.22 -16.27
CA ALA A 248 10.95 1.33 -14.84
C ALA A 248 12.25 0.60 -14.53
N GLU A 249 12.93 1.03 -13.48
CA GLU A 249 14.20 0.45 -13.05
C GLU A 249 14.13 -0.01 -11.59
N MET A 250 14.74 -1.16 -11.31
CA MET A 250 14.91 -1.75 -9.98
C MET A 250 16.40 -2.04 -9.77
N TYR A 251 16.96 -1.48 -8.71
CA TYR A 251 18.36 -1.59 -8.33
C TYR A 251 18.48 -2.55 -7.16
N VAL A 252 19.36 -3.55 -7.29
CA VAL A 252 19.67 -4.49 -6.19
C VAL A 252 21.12 -4.34 -5.75
N GLY A 253 21.37 -4.60 -4.47
CA GLY A 253 22.69 -4.53 -3.85
C GLY A 253 22.67 -3.90 -2.47
N ASP A 254 23.59 -4.34 -1.61
CA ASP A 254 23.69 -3.90 -0.20
C ASP A 254 23.91 -2.39 -0.06
N ASP A 255 24.42 -1.74 -1.11
CA ASP A 255 24.61 -0.29 -1.17
C ASP A 255 23.29 0.48 -1.28
N VAL A 256 22.31 -0.08 -1.99
CA VAL A 256 20.97 0.52 -2.18
C VAL A 256 19.93 -0.02 -1.22
N SER A 257 20.03 -1.28 -0.82
CA SER A 257 19.31 -1.90 0.31
C SER A 257 19.73 -3.37 0.47
N PRO A 258 20.12 -3.81 1.67
CA PRO A 258 20.52 -5.20 1.91
C PRO A 258 19.35 -6.20 1.94
N ASP A 259 18.12 -5.71 2.14
CA ASP A 259 16.92 -6.53 2.34
C ASP A 259 15.73 -6.08 1.48
N PHE A 260 15.96 -5.18 0.52
CA PHE A 260 14.96 -4.66 -0.39
C PHE A 260 15.60 -4.30 -1.75
N TYR A 261 15.05 -3.32 -2.45
CA TYR A 261 15.58 -2.77 -3.70
C TYR A 261 15.43 -1.25 -3.75
N GLY A 262 16.31 -0.61 -4.51
CA GLY A 262 16.11 0.77 -4.98
C GLY A 262 15.27 0.79 -6.26
N TRP A 263 14.56 1.88 -6.54
CA TRP A 263 13.74 2.00 -7.74
C TRP A 263 13.85 3.38 -8.40
N VAL A 264 13.56 3.41 -9.69
CA VAL A 264 13.25 4.63 -10.44
C VAL A 264 11.96 4.37 -11.23
N PHE A 265 10.85 4.94 -10.78
CA PHE A 265 9.53 4.74 -11.37
C PHE A 265 9.01 6.01 -12.02
N PRO A 266 8.63 5.97 -13.30
CA PRO A 266 8.21 7.17 -14.01
C PRO A 266 6.79 7.61 -13.65
N LYS A 267 6.56 8.92 -13.75
CA LYS A 267 5.27 9.61 -13.63
C LYS A 267 5.07 10.52 -14.83
N CYS A 268 4.19 11.51 -14.71
CA CYS A 268 3.85 12.42 -15.80
C CYS A 268 5.07 13.24 -16.27
N ASP A 269 5.79 13.88 -15.36
CA ASP A 269 6.86 14.85 -15.65
C ASP A 269 8.09 14.68 -14.74
N HIS A 270 8.13 13.59 -14.00
CA HIS A 270 9.17 13.30 -13.02
C HIS A 270 9.32 11.79 -12.82
N VAL A 271 10.37 11.41 -12.12
CA VAL A 271 10.58 10.05 -11.63
C VAL A 271 10.51 10.03 -10.11
N ALA A 272 9.99 8.94 -9.55
CA ALA A 272 10.13 8.61 -8.14
C ALA A 272 11.37 7.74 -7.97
N VAL A 273 12.41 8.30 -7.35
CA VAL A 273 13.65 7.58 -6.99
C VAL A 273 13.58 7.23 -5.53
N GLY A 274 13.61 5.95 -5.19
CA GLY A 274 13.39 5.53 -3.81
C GLY A 274 14.05 4.21 -3.44
N THR A 275 14.03 3.89 -2.16
CA THR A 275 14.46 2.60 -1.63
C THR A 275 13.67 2.24 -0.37
N GLY A 276 13.78 1.00 0.09
CA GLY A 276 13.17 0.51 1.32
C GLY A 276 14.12 -0.34 2.14
N THR A 277 13.81 -0.53 3.42
CA THR A 277 14.49 -1.53 4.26
C THR A 277 13.62 -1.94 5.44
N VAL A 278 13.74 -3.20 5.85
CA VAL A 278 13.05 -3.77 7.02
C VAL A 278 13.94 -3.64 8.26
N THR A 279 15.22 -3.96 8.09
CA THR A 279 16.17 -4.20 9.17
C THR A 279 17.10 -3.01 9.43
N HIS A 280 17.44 -2.22 8.41
CA HIS A 280 18.46 -1.16 8.48
C HIS A 280 17.87 0.25 8.44
N LYS A 281 16.78 0.46 9.19
CA LYS A 281 15.95 1.69 9.16
C LYS A 281 16.72 3.00 9.38
N ALA A 282 17.78 2.98 10.18
CA ALA A 282 18.62 4.15 10.45
C ALA A 282 19.43 4.59 9.21
N ASP A 283 19.77 3.66 8.32
CA ASP A 283 20.59 3.89 7.13
C ASP A 283 19.76 4.25 5.89
N ILE A 284 18.43 4.35 6.00
CA ILE A 284 17.54 4.58 4.84
C ILE A 284 17.94 5.79 3.98
N LYS A 285 18.46 6.86 4.60
CA LYS A 285 18.95 8.03 3.86
C LYS A 285 20.23 7.73 3.08
N LYS A 286 21.15 6.92 3.64
CA LYS A 286 22.37 6.47 2.95
C LYS A 286 22.01 5.63 1.74
N PHE A 287 21.08 4.69 1.90
CA PHE A 287 20.54 3.87 0.83
C PHE A 287 19.85 4.68 -0.27
N GLN A 288 19.08 5.71 0.10
CA GLN A 288 18.48 6.63 -0.86
C GLN A 288 19.56 7.34 -1.69
N LEU A 289 20.60 7.86 -1.04
CA LEU A 289 21.71 8.54 -1.72
C LEU A 289 22.43 7.60 -2.70
N ALA A 290 22.66 6.35 -2.31
CA ALA A 290 23.25 5.33 -3.18
C ALA A 290 22.36 5.04 -4.40
N THR A 291 21.05 4.86 -4.17
CA THR A 291 20.08 4.62 -5.26
C THR A 291 20.08 5.78 -6.26
N ARG A 292 20.04 7.02 -5.75
CA ARG A 292 20.10 8.23 -6.58
C ARG A 292 21.42 8.31 -7.36
N LYS A 293 22.55 8.00 -6.73
CA LYS A 293 23.87 7.98 -7.39
C LYS A 293 23.91 6.95 -8.53
N ARG A 294 23.29 5.79 -8.37
CA ARG A 294 23.23 4.74 -9.41
C ARG A 294 22.29 5.08 -10.57
N ALA A 295 21.46 6.11 -10.44
CA ALA A 295 20.60 6.63 -11.50
C ALA A 295 21.09 7.98 -12.06
N GLU A 296 22.23 8.49 -11.60
CA GLU A 296 22.68 9.87 -11.80
C GLU A 296 22.74 10.30 -13.28
N ASP A 297 23.25 9.45 -14.15
CA ASP A 297 23.37 9.68 -15.59
C ASP A 297 22.01 9.93 -16.27
N LYS A 298 20.96 9.29 -15.76
CA LYS A 298 19.59 9.34 -16.29
C LYS A 298 18.78 10.48 -15.70
N ILE A 299 19.13 10.94 -14.49
CA ILE A 299 18.41 12.01 -13.78
C ILE A 299 19.18 13.33 -13.73
N ILE A 300 20.32 13.43 -14.42
CA ILE A 300 21.13 14.65 -14.49
C ILE A 300 20.30 15.85 -14.96
N GLY A 301 20.53 17.01 -14.34
CA GLY A 301 19.70 18.20 -14.52
C GLY A 301 18.36 18.16 -13.76
N GLY A 302 18.08 17.06 -13.06
CA GLY A 302 16.86 16.89 -12.28
C GLY A 302 16.82 17.72 -11.00
N LYS A 303 15.62 18.17 -10.62
CA LYS A 303 15.33 18.89 -9.37
C LYS A 303 14.46 18.05 -8.46
N ILE A 304 14.90 17.84 -7.22
CA ILE A 304 14.08 17.22 -6.18
C ILE A 304 12.93 18.18 -5.86
N ILE A 305 11.70 17.75 -6.11
CA ILE A 305 10.48 18.53 -5.87
C ILE A 305 9.76 18.08 -4.58
N ARG A 306 10.05 16.86 -4.10
CA ARG A 306 9.44 16.32 -2.89
C ARG A 306 10.32 15.21 -2.29
N VAL A 307 10.41 15.18 -0.97
CA VAL A 307 11.12 14.13 -0.20
C VAL A 307 10.12 13.50 0.75
N GLU A 308 10.08 12.17 0.77
CA GLU A 308 8.97 11.44 1.36
C GLU A 308 9.42 10.15 2.04
N ALA A 309 8.78 9.78 3.14
CA ALA A 309 8.99 8.48 3.79
C ALA A 309 7.69 7.92 4.38
N HIS A 310 7.54 6.61 4.36
CA HIS A 310 6.40 5.96 5.00
C HIS A 310 6.68 4.49 5.37
N PRO A 311 6.12 3.99 6.49
CA PRO A 311 6.10 2.56 6.76
C PRO A 311 5.26 1.79 5.73
N ILE A 312 5.71 0.59 5.38
CA ILE A 312 5.02 -0.38 4.54
C ILE A 312 4.83 -1.65 5.38
N PRO A 313 3.60 -1.96 5.80
CA PRO A 313 3.30 -3.24 6.45
C PRO A 313 3.67 -4.40 5.52
N GLU A 314 4.37 -5.41 6.04
CA GLU A 314 4.71 -6.61 5.28
C GLU A 314 3.67 -7.72 5.46
N HIS A 315 2.97 -7.68 6.60
CA HIS A 315 1.94 -8.63 6.95
C HIS A 315 0.69 -7.92 7.47
N PRO A 316 -0.51 -8.45 7.19
CA PRO A 316 -1.73 -7.98 7.84
C PRO A 316 -1.64 -8.14 9.35
N ARG A 317 -2.36 -7.30 10.11
CA ARG A 317 -2.38 -7.45 11.57
C ARG A 317 -3.07 -8.76 11.99
N PRO A 318 -2.72 -9.30 13.18
CA PRO A 318 -3.31 -10.54 13.69
C PRO A 318 -4.83 -10.49 13.82
N ARG A 319 -5.37 -9.33 14.24
CA ARG A 319 -6.82 -9.14 14.42
C ARG A 319 -7.34 -8.08 13.44
N ARG A 320 -8.35 -8.48 12.65
CA ARG A 320 -8.96 -7.64 11.60
C ARG A 320 -10.38 -7.18 11.91
N GLN A 321 -10.94 -7.67 13.02
CA GLN A 321 -12.28 -7.36 13.51
C GLN A 321 -12.24 -7.24 15.04
N GLY A 322 -13.03 -6.35 15.61
CA GLY A 322 -13.23 -6.26 17.05
C GLY A 322 -14.60 -5.66 17.31
N GLY A 323 -15.43 -6.32 18.12
CA GLY A 323 -16.84 -5.93 18.23
C GLY A 323 -17.68 -6.27 16.99
N TRP A 324 -18.99 -6.12 17.11
CA TRP A 324 -19.99 -6.47 16.09
C TRP A 324 -20.56 -5.19 15.47
N PRO A 325 -20.62 -5.02 14.13
CA PRO A 325 -19.78 -5.53 13.06
C PRO A 325 -18.69 -4.49 12.70
N LEU A 326 -17.43 -4.75 13.04
CA LEU A 326 -16.30 -3.86 12.73
C LEU A 326 -15.41 -4.52 11.67
N TRP A 327 -15.18 -3.82 10.55
CA TRP A 327 -14.54 -4.38 9.35
C TRP A 327 -13.28 -3.59 9.00
N GLY A 328 -12.08 -4.06 9.33
CA GLY A 328 -10.86 -3.38 8.89
C GLY A 328 -10.40 -3.81 7.49
N MET A 329 -10.44 -2.91 6.50
CA MET A 329 -9.57 -3.02 5.32
C MET A 329 -8.19 -2.47 5.71
N GLN A 330 -7.32 -3.36 6.17
CA GLN A 330 -6.01 -3.01 6.70
C GLN A 330 -4.94 -3.00 5.61
N PRO A 331 -3.92 -2.12 5.72
CA PRO A 331 -2.78 -2.16 4.81
C PRO A 331 -1.99 -3.47 4.99
N GLY A 332 -1.65 -4.14 3.89
CA GLY A 332 -1.03 -5.48 3.86
C GLY A 332 -1.74 -6.50 2.96
N MET A 333 -2.75 -6.07 2.21
CA MET A 333 -3.22 -6.73 0.97
C MET A 333 -2.82 -5.87 -0.22
#